data_AF-A0A966WUG5-F1
#
_entry.id   AF-A0A966WUG5-F1
#
_cell.length_a   1.000
_cell.length_b   1.000
_cell.length_c   1.000
_cell.angle_alpha   90.00
_cell.angle_beta   90.00
_cell.angle_gamma   90.00
#
_symmetry.space_group_name_H-M   'P 1'
#
loop_
_entity.id
_entity.type
_entity.pdbx_description
1 polymer ?
#
loop_
_entity_poly.entity_id
_entity_poly.type
_entity_poly.pdbx_seq_one_letter_code
_entity_poly.pdbx_strand_id
1 'polypeptide(L)'
;MQNRDELEAGRDAFGHLIKAWHERNGWSLRLLPALAERLDLGRVHNSQLSNLRNRKLASPGPELFVVLGRLNHLLAEQGGEAGPSGALRDQLADQPELLAALEASCCPVLADDGVPLGPAQLFEIFVGLRPLPSAFDWRIAEGEAAALSAALAALFTAGRPWRSCREQVLAAYPAEKRQRRECFAAVMAGQRDYSAEELDGELLDLRRTLAALGAADEGALSGDQFLELLREKARLLAQPGEGAGSEDLAEAIRRELGAQVG
;
A
#
# COMPACT_ATOMS: atom_id res chain seq x y z
N MET A 1 -19.38 -22.55 -11.54
CA MET A 1 -19.31 -21.29 -10.76
C MET A 1 -17.90 -21.06 -10.25
N GLN A 2 -17.30 -21.99 -9.50
CA GLN A 2 -15.93 -21.89 -8.94
C GLN A 2 -14.84 -21.32 -9.86
N ASN A 3 -14.67 -21.82 -11.10
CA ASN A 3 -13.55 -21.39 -11.94
C ASN A 3 -13.62 -19.91 -12.37
N ARG A 4 -14.82 -19.36 -12.58
CA ARG A 4 -14.97 -17.94 -12.95
C ARG A 4 -14.67 -17.04 -11.75
N ASP A 5 -15.16 -17.44 -10.59
CA ASP A 5 -14.96 -16.71 -9.33
C ASP A 5 -13.47 -16.75 -8.92
N GLU A 6 -12.77 -17.86 -9.14
CA GLU A 6 -11.32 -18.00 -8.96
C GLU A 6 -10.52 -17.07 -9.89
N LEU A 7 -10.89 -17.00 -11.18
CA LEU A 7 -10.25 -16.10 -12.13
C LEU A 7 -10.51 -14.63 -11.81
N GLU A 8 -11.70 -14.28 -11.33
CA GLU A 8 -12.02 -12.92 -10.87
C GLU A 8 -11.21 -12.58 -9.61
N ALA A 9 -11.15 -13.48 -8.62
CA ALA A 9 -10.34 -13.32 -7.42
C ALA A 9 -8.83 -13.19 -7.73
N GLY A 10 -8.32 -13.97 -8.70
CA GLY A 10 -6.93 -13.90 -9.16
C GLY A 10 -6.60 -12.56 -9.84
N ARG A 11 -7.51 -12.06 -10.70
CA ARG A 11 -7.37 -10.74 -11.32
C ARG A 11 -7.36 -9.62 -10.28
N ASP A 12 -8.23 -9.73 -9.27
CA ASP A 12 -8.29 -8.79 -8.17
C ASP A 12 -7.02 -8.82 -7.34
N ALA A 13 -6.53 -10.01 -6.98
CA ALA A 13 -5.26 -10.20 -6.29
C ALA A 13 -4.10 -9.60 -7.08
N PHE A 14 -3.99 -9.88 -8.38
CA PHE A 14 -2.91 -9.37 -9.20
C PHE A 14 -2.98 -7.85 -9.39
N GLY A 15 -4.17 -7.27 -9.52
CA GLY A 15 -4.36 -5.82 -9.55
C GLY A 15 -3.84 -5.14 -8.28
N HIS A 16 -4.13 -5.74 -7.11
CA HIS A 16 -3.59 -5.28 -5.84
C HIS A 16 -2.08 -5.45 -5.75
N LEU A 17 -1.52 -6.57 -6.23
CA LEU A 17 -0.07 -6.77 -6.26
C LEU A 17 0.64 -5.65 -7.01
N ILE A 18 0.16 -5.30 -8.20
CA ILE A 18 0.74 -4.22 -9.01
C ILE A 18 0.60 -2.87 -8.28
N LYS A 19 -0.55 -2.59 -7.64
CA LYS A 19 -0.76 -1.39 -6.81
C LYS A 19 0.27 -1.34 -5.66
N ALA A 20 0.31 -2.39 -4.85
CA ALA A 20 1.18 -2.52 -3.68
C ALA A 20 2.65 -2.40 -4.07
N TRP A 21 3.07 -3.02 -5.16
CA TRP A 21 4.46 -2.96 -5.60
C TRP A 21 4.91 -1.55 -5.99
N HIS A 22 4.05 -0.78 -6.68
CA HIS A 22 4.36 0.61 -7.00
C HIS A 22 4.33 1.50 -5.76
N GLU A 23 3.33 1.33 -4.89
CA GLU A 23 3.19 2.12 -3.68
C GLU A 23 4.33 1.90 -2.70
N ARG A 24 4.77 0.64 -2.51
CA ARG A 24 5.92 0.28 -1.67
C ARG A 24 7.19 0.99 -2.10
N ASN A 25 7.35 1.20 -3.40
CA ASN A 25 8.52 1.84 -3.96
C ASN A 25 8.35 3.35 -4.26
N GLY A 26 7.18 3.93 -3.98
CA GLY A 26 6.88 5.31 -4.36
C GLY A 26 6.91 5.56 -5.88
N TRP A 27 6.74 4.52 -6.70
CA TRP A 27 6.92 4.61 -8.14
C TRP A 27 5.69 5.12 -8.87
N SER A 28 5.92 5.89 -9.93
CA SER A 28 4.88 6.19 -10.90
C SER A 28 4.54 4.96 -11.75
N LEU A 29 3.33 4.90 -12.30
CA LEU A 29 2.88 3.80 -13.17
C LEU A 29 3.73 3.63 -14.45
N ARG A 30 4.56 4.63 -14.78
CA ARG A 30 5.42 4.64 -15.99
C ARG A 30 6.78 4.00 -15.77
N LEU A 31 7.15 3.74 -14.52
CA LEU A 31 8.49 3.31 -14.18
C LEU A 31 8.79 1.89 -14.69
N LEU A 32 7.93 0.90 -14.40
CA LEU A 32 8.17 -0.47 -14.89
C LEU A 32 8.22 -0.57 -16.43
N PRO A 33 7.31 0.08 -17.20
CA PRO A 33 7.41 0.14 -18.66
C PRO A 33 8.71 0.75 -19.17
N ALA A 34 9.12 1.88 -18.58
CA ALA A 34 10.34 2.57 -18.99
C ALA A 34 11.60 1.75 -18.65
N LEU A 35 11.62 1.06 -17.50
CA LEU A 35 12.70 0.13 -17.16
C LEU A 35 12.76 -1.06 -18.12
N ALA A 36 11.61 -1.67 -18.45
CA ALA A 36 11.56 -2.79 -19.39
C ALA A 36 12.13 -2.41 -20.77
N GLU A 37 11.76 -1.24 -21.26
CA GLU A 37 12.25 -0.70 -22.54
C GLU A 37 13.75 -0.38 -22.47
N ARG A 38 14.18 0.32 -21.41
CA ARG A 38 15.58 0.73 -21.27
C ARG A 38 16.55 -0.44 -21.13
N LEU A 39 16.11 -1.51 -20.46
CA LEU A 39 16.90 -2.71 -20.20
C LEU A 39 16.67 -3.82 -21.26
N ASP A 40 15.92 -3.52 -22.33
CA ASP A 40 15.59 -4.46 -23.42
C ASP A 40 14.99 -5.79 -22.93
N LEU A 41 14.15 -5.75 -21.90
CA LEU A 41 13.55 -6.94 -21.29
C LEU A 41 12.27 -7.40 -21.98
N GLY A 42 11.71 -6.53 -22.84
CA GLY A 42 10.48 -6.72 -23.61
C GLY A 42 9.56 -5.50 -23.54
N ARG A 43 8.34 -5.61 -24.08
CA ARG A 43 7.41 -4.46 -24.16
C ARG A 43 6.25 -4.59 -23.20
N VAL A 44 6.09 -3.59 -22.34
CA VAL A 44 4.90 -3.40 -21.50
C VAL A 44 4.42 -1.98 -21.69
N HIS A 45 3.14 -1.81 -21.99
CA HIS A 45 2.54 -0.50 -22.15
C HIS A 45 1.95 0.01 -20.83
N ASN A 46 2.03 1.33 -20.62
CA ASN A 46 1.38 2.01 -19.48
C ASN A 46 -0.12 1.65 -19.35
N SER A 47 -0.81 1.48 -20.49
CA SER A 47 -2.22 1.08 -20.53
C SER A 47 -2.45 -0.34 -20.01
N GLN A 48 -1.52 -1.27 -20.25
CA GLN A 48 -1.60 -2.64 -19.72
C GLN A 48 -1.48 -2.64 -18.20
N LEU A 49 -0.49 -1.93 -17.64
CA LEU A 49 -0.35 -1.81 -16.18
C LEU A 49 -1.53 -1.06 -15.54
N SER A 50 -2.01 0.01 -16.17
CA SER A 50 -3.22 0.70 -15.70
C SER A 50 -4.43 -0.23 -15.68
N ASN A 51 -4.64 -1.00 -16.76
CA ASN A 51 -5.77 -1.92 -16.83
C ASN A 51 -5.62 -3.11 -15.88
N LEU A 52 -4.41 -3.62 -15.65
CA LEU A 52 -4.15 -4.64 -14.61
C LEU A 52 -4.48 -4.10 -13.22
N ARG A 53 -3.91 -2.94 -12.86
CA ARG A 53 -4.11 -2.30 -11.55
C ARG A 53 -5.59 -2.04 -11.27
N ASN A 54 -6.34 -1.66 -12.31
CA ASN A 54 -7.77 -1.36 -12.22
C ASN A 54 -8.67 -2.58 -12.52
N ARG A 55 -8.13 -3.80 -12.60
CA ARG A 55 -8.89 -5.06 -12.79
C ARG A 55 -9.65 -5.14 -14.14
N LYS A 56 -9.25 -4.33 -15.12
CA LYS A 56 -9.88 -4.24 -16.46
C LYS A 56 -9.23 -5.13 -17.51
N LEU A 57 -8.02 -5.63 -17.26
CA LEU A 57 -7.32 -6.49 -18.20
C LEU A 57 -7.67 -7.96 -17.97
N ALA A 58 -8.67 -8.46 -18.68
CA ALA A 58 -9.18 -9.83 -18.50
C ALA A 58 -8.23 -10.92 -19.04
N SER A 59 -7.51 -10.63 -20.13
CA SER A 59 -6.66 -11.59 -20.85
C SER A 59 -5.34 -10.93 -21.29
N PRO A 60 -4.41 -10.67 -20.35
CA PRO A 60 -3.05 -10.25 -20.70
C PRO A 60 -2.33 -11.31 -21.52
N GLY A 61 -1.50 -10.88 -22.47
CA GLY A 61 -0.60 -11.79 -23.20
C GLY A 61 0.51 -12.33 -22.29
N PRO A 62 1.07 -13.52 -22.58
CA PRO A 62 2.11 -14.14 -21.76
C PRO A 62 3.39 -13.28 -21.64
N GLU A 63 3.70 -12.49 -22.65
CA GLU A 63 4.85 -11.56 -22.66
C GLU A 63 4.83 -10.63 -21.44
N LEU A 64 3.66 -10.15 -21.01
CA LEU A 64 3.53 -9.26 -19.87
C LEU A 64 4.09 -9.89 -18.58
N PHE A 65 3.76 -11.15 -18.32
CA PHE A 65 4.25 -11.88 -17.15
C PHE A 65 5.75 -12.19 -17.26
N VAL A 66 6.24 -12.47 -18.47
CA VAL A 66 7.66 -12.66 -18.74
C VAL A 66 8.45 -11.39 -18.43
N VAL A 67 8.02 -10.24 -18.92
CA VAL A 67 8.69 -8.96 -18.69
C VAL A 67 8.64 -8.58 -17.21
N LEU A 68 7.48 -8.67 -16.57
CA LEU A 68 7.34 -8.34 -15.14
C LEU A 68 8.16 -9.28 -14.25
N GLY A 69 8.18 -10.58 -14.55
CA GLY A 69 8.99 -11.54 -13.81
C GLY A 69 10.49 -11.28 -13.96
N ARG A 70 10.95 -10.95 -15.18
CA ARG A 70 12.35 -10.58 -15.44
C ARG A 70 12.76 -9.29 -14.73
N LEU A 71 11.92 -8.25 -14.78
CA LEU A 71 12.13 -7.02 -14.02
C LEU A 71 12.23 -7.32 -12.53
N ASN A 72 11.33 -8.14 -12.00
CA ASN A 72 11.33 -8.49 -10.58
C ASN A 72 12.60 -9.24 -10.16
N HIS A 73 13.07 -10.19 -10.97
CA HIS A 73 14.34 -10.89 -10.76
C HIS A 73 15.53 -9.94 -10.83
N LEU A 74 15.56 -9.03 -11.80
CA LEU A 74 16.60 -8.01 -11.90
C LEU A 74 16.63 -7.11 -10.66
N LEU A 75 15.48 -6.70 -10.15
CA LEU A 75 15.39 -5.90 -8.91
C LEU A 75 15.84 -6.70 -7.68
N ALA A 76 15.62 -8.01 -7.66
CA ALA A 76 16.10 -8.87 -6.57
C ALA A 76 17.62 -9.09 -6.60
N GLU A 77 18.21 -9.15 -7.79
CA GLU A 77 19.66 -9.36 -7.97
C GLU A 77 20.47 -8.07 -7.90
N GLN A 78 19.95 -6.99 -8.46
CA GLN A 78 20.65 -5.73 -8.70
C GLN A 78 20.00 -4.53 -8.01
N GLY A 79 18.99 -4.77 -7.18
CA GLY A 79 18.31 -3.77 -6.37
C GLY A 79 18.29 -4.15 -4.89
N GLY A 80 17.17 -3.87 -4.22
CA GLY A 80 16.96 -4.13 -2.79
C GLY A 80 17.05 -2.88 -1.91
N GLU A 81 17.07 -3.08 -0.60
CA GLU A 81 17.04 -2.00 0.41
C GLU A 81 18.27 -1.07 0.34
N ALA A 82 19.41 -1.58 -0.13
CA ALA A 82 20.62 -0.79 -0.34
C ALA A 82 20.60 0.06 -1.63
N GLY A 83 19.51 -0.01 -2.41
CA GLY A 83 19.36 0.66 -3.70
C GLY A 83 19.99 -0.11 -4.87
N PRO A 84 20.03 0.49 -6.08
CA PRO A 84 20.51 -0.18 -7.28
C PRO A 84 22.03 -0.44 -7.24
N SER A 85 22.46 -1.57 -7.78
CA SER A 85 23.86 -1.95 -7.95
C SER A 85 24.58 -0.99 -8.91
N GLY A 86 25.92 -0.93 -8.83
CA GLY A 86 26.73 -0.10 -9.74
C GLY A 86 26.47 -0.40 -11.23
N ALA A 87 26.33 -1.68 -11.58
CA ALA A 87 26.03 -2.09 -12.95
C ALA A 87 24.67 -1.57 -13.45
N LEU A 88 23.64 -1.59 -12.59
CA LEU A 88 22.33 -1.04 -12.93
C LEU A 88 22.36 0.49 -13.01
N ARG A 89 23.13 1.16 -12.13
CA ARG A 89 23.35 2.60 -12.22
C ARG A 89 24.00 2.99 -13.55
N ASP A 90 25.03 2.25 -13.97
CA ASP A 90 25.75 2.51 -15.22
C ASP A 90 24.84 2.34 -16.45
N GLN A 91 23.97 1.33 -16.45
CA GLN A 91 23.01 1.10 -17.54
C GLN A 91 21.94 2.22 -17.63
N LEU A 92 21.61 2.84 -16.50
CA LEU A 92 20.60 3.90 -16.39
C LEU A 92 21.20 5.30 -16.30
N ALA A 93 22.51 5.47 -16.56
CA ALA A 93 23.22 6.73 -16.36
C ALA A 93 22.67 7.90 -17.20
N ASP A 94 22.05 7.60 -18.35
CA ASP A 94 21.40 8.56 -19.25
C ASP A 94 19.92 8.81 -18.91
N GLN A 95 19.38 8.14 -17.89
CA GLN A 95 17.99 8.23 -17.45
C GLN A 95 17.91 8.61 -15.96
N PRO A 96 18.26 9.85 -15.60
CA PRO A 96 18.36 10.30 -14.21
C PRO A 96 17.05 10.17 -13.45
N GLU A 97 15.90 10.31 -14.12
CA GLU A 97 14.58 10.13 -13.50
C GLU A 97 14.30 8.68 -13.08
N LEU A 98 14.70 7.70 -13.89
CA LEU A 98 14.57 6.28 -13.55
C LEU A 98 15.53 5.90 -12.42
N LEU A 99 16.76 6.39 -12.51
CA LEU A 99 17.77 6.16 -11.50
C LEU A 99 17.34 6.71 -10.14
N ALA A 100 16.90 7.97 -10.08
CA ALA A 100 16.44 8.60 -8.84
C ALA A 100 15.27 7.82 -8.20
N ALA A 101 14.35 7.30 -9.00
CA ALA A 101 13.23 6.51 -8.49
C ALA A 101 13.66 5.13 -7.95
N LEU A 102 14.67 4.49 -8.55
CA LEU A 102 15.25 3.26 -8.01
C LEU A 102 16.13 3.52 -6.77
N GLU A 103 16.82 4.65 -6.72
CA GLU A 103 17.60 5.06 -5.53
C GLU A 103 16.70 5.39 -4.35
N ALA A 104 15.50 5.93 -4.59
CA ALA A 104 14.49 6.13 -3.55
C ALA A 104 13.98 4.79 -3.00
N SER A 105 13.70 3.81 -3.88
CA SER A 105 13.37 2.44 -3.47
C SER A 105 13.47 1.48 -4.66
N CYS A 106 14.00 0.28 -4.41
CA CYS A 106 14.25 -0.76 -5.42
C CYS A 106 13.80 -2.16 -4.92
N CYS A 107 12.69 -2.23 -4.18
CA CYS A 107 12.23 -3.44 -3.53
C CYS A 107 11.55 -4.40 -4.54
N PRO A 108 12.04 -5.66 -4.64
CA PRO A 108 11.39 -6.69 -5.44
C PRO A 108 10.14 -7.25 -4.74
N VAL A 109 9.31 -7.94 -5.51
CA VAL A 109 8.23 -8.79 -5.02
C VAL A 109 8.78 -10.18 -4.72
N LEU A 110 8.88 -10.49 -3.43
CA LEU A 110 9.30 -11.80 -2.94
C LEU A 110 8.08 -12.63 -2.54
N ALA A 111 8.16 -13.95 -2.74
CA ALA A 111 7.28 -14.91 -2.07
C ALA A 111 7.61 -14.98 -0.57
N ASP A 112 6.76 -15.65 0.20
CA ASP A 112 6.92 -15.81 1.65
C ASP A 112 8.17 -16.61 2.04
N ASP A 113 8.74 -17.38 1.11
CA ASP A 113 10.02 -18.08 1.26
C ASP A 113 11.24 -17.20 0.92
N GLY A 114 11.02 -15.92 0.59
CA GLY A 114 12.05 -14.96 0.23
C GLY A 114 12.50 -15.04 -1.24
N VAL A 115 11.93 -15.93 -2.06
CA VAL A 115 12.33 -16.09 -3.46
C VAL A 115 11.58 -15.07 -4.34
N PRO A 116 12.24 -14.36 -5.27
CA PRO A 116 11.56 -13.40 -6.12
C PRO A 116 10.60 -14.08 -7.10
N LEU A 117 9.37 -13.53 -7.21
CA LEU A 117 8.37 -14.06 -8.12
C LEU A 117 8.82 -13.95 -9.58
N GLY A 118 8.80 -15.09 -10.29
CA GLY A 118 9.07 -15.15 -11.71
C GLY A 118 7.77 -15.12 -12.55
N PRO A 119 7.89 -15.29 -13.89
CA PRO A 119 6.77 -15.21 -14.81
C PRO A 119 5.64 -16.22 -14.51
N ALA A 120 6.00 -17.45 -14.17
CA ALA A 120 5.02 -18.50 -13.86
C ALA A 120 4.22 -18.17 -12.60
N GLN A 121 4.89 -17.74 -11.54
CA GLN A 121 4.25 -17.38 -10.28
C GLN A 121 3.33 -16.18 -10.43
N LEU A 122 3.75 -15.16 -11.18
CA LEU A 122 2.91 -14.00 -11.48
C LEU A 122 1.66 -14.40 -12.28
N PHE A 123 1.80 -15.30 -13.26
CA PHE A 123 0.66 -15.83 -13.99
C PHE A 123 -0.29 -16.64 -13.09
N GLU A 124 0.25 -17.53 -12.24
CA GLU A 124 -0.54 -18.31 -11.28
C GLU A 124 -1.36 -17.44 -10.33
N ILE A 125 -0.80 -16.32 -9.85
CA ILE A 125 -1.53 -15.34 -9.05
C ILE A 125 -2.67 -14.73 -9.86
N PHE A 126 -2.39 -14.28 -11.09
CA PHE A 126 -3.39 -13.67 -11.97
C PHE A 126 -4.58 -14.59 -12.27
N VAL A 127 -4.33 -15.89 -12.43
CA VAL A 127 -5.39 -16.88 -12.66
C VAL A 127 -5.99 -17.47 -11.38
N GLY A 128 -5.56 -17.01 -10.19
CA GLY A 128 -6.11 -17.44 -8.91
C GLY A 128 -5.62 -18.81 -8.41
N LEU A 129 -4.60 -19.39 -9.03
CA LEU A 129 -4.00 -20.67 -8.64
C LEU A 129 -2.97 -20.53 -7.51
N ARG A 130 -2.47 -19.31 -7.27
CA ARG A 130 -1.53 -19.00 -6.20
C ARG A 130 -2.02 -17.78 -5.40
N PRO A 131 -1.95 -17.82 -4.06
CA PRO A 131 -2.25 -16.63 -3.25
C PRO A 131 -1.17 -15.54 -3.44
N LEU A 132 -1.48 -14.31 -3.01
CA LEU A 132 -0.47 -13.27 -2.91
C LEU A 132 0.55 -13.60 -1.82
N PRO A 133 1.82 -13.18 -1.99
CA PRO A 133 2.74 -13.14 -0.86
C PRO A 133 2.17 -12.27 0.25
N SER A 134 2.29 -12.71 1.49
CA SER A 134 1.74 -12.01 2.66
C SER A 134 2.21 -10.56 2.75
N ALA A 135 3.48 -10.29 2.43
CA ALA A 135 4.08 -8.95 2.41
C ALA A 135 3.46 -7.98 1.38
N PHE A 136 2.72 -8.51 0.39
CA PHE A 136 2.07 -7.74 -0.68
C PHE A 136 0.54 -7.90 -0.69
N ASP A 137 -0.03 -8.69 0.23
CA ASP A 137 -1.48 -8.83 0.38
C ASP A 137 -2.04 -7.73 1.28
N TRP A 138 -2.08 -6.51 0.74
CA TRP A 138 -2.61 -5.33 1.45
C TRP A 138 -4.13 -5.20 1.33
N ARG A 139 -4.80 -6.26 0.88
CA ARG A 139 -6.26 -6.26 0.79
C ARG A 139 -6.83 -6.22 2.19
N ILE A 140 -7.88 -5.41 2.34
CA ILE A 140 -8.66 -5.33 3.56
C ILE A 140 -9.78 -6.36 3.45
N ALA A 141 -9.90 -7.25 4.43
CA ALA A 141 -11.02 -8.17 4.48
C ALA A 141 -12.29 -7.46 5.00
N GLU A 142 -13.47 -7.82 4.49
CA GLU A 142 -14.73 -7.23 4.95
C GLU A 142 -14.94 -7.44 6.46
N GLY A 143 -14.47 -8.57 7.00
CA GLY A 143 -14.54 -8.87 8.43
C GLY A 143 -13.62 -8.03 9.33
N GLU A 144 -12.59 -7.37 8.78
CA GLU A 144 -11.70 -6.48 9.56
C GLU A 144 -12.03 -4.99 9.38
N ALA A 145 -12.80 -4.61 8.36
CA ALA A 145 -13.05 -3.21 7.99
C ALA A 145 -13.63 -2.35 9.14
N ALA A 146 -14.59 -2.88 9.90
CA ALA A 146 -15.16 -2.19 11.06
C ALA A 146 -14.12 -1.98 12.17
N ALA A 147 -13.31 -3.00 12.48
CA ALA A 147 -12.28 -2.90 13.50
C ALA A 147 -11.18 -1.91 13.09
N LEU A 148 -10.79 -1.90 11.81
CA LEU A 148 -9.84 -0.91 11.27
C LEU A 148 -10.42 0.51 11.26
N SER A 149 -11.73 0.67 11.01
CA SER A 149 -12.42 1.97 11.08
C SER A 149 -12.38 2.55 12.49
N ALA A 150 -12.65 1.72 13.51
CA ALA A 150 -12.53 2.12 14.91
C ALA A 150 -11.09 2.45 15.31
N ALA A 151 -10.12 1.63 14.87
CA ALA A 151 -8.69 1.87 15.12
C ALA A 151 -8.21 3.19 14.48
N LEU A 152 -8.67 3.48 13.26
CA LEU A 152 -8.40 4.73 12.55
C LEU A 152 -8.95 5.94 13.32
N ALA A 153 -10.21 5.87 13.77
CA ALA A 153 -10.82 6.93 14.56
C ALA A 153 -10.05 7.17 15.87
N ALA A 154 -9.67 6.10 16.58
CA ALA A 154 -8.87 6.20 17.79
C ALA A 154 -7.49 6.82 17.52
N LEU A 155 -6.84 6.42 16.42
CA LEU A 155 -5.53 6.92 16.01
C LEU A 155 -5.58 8.43 15.71
N PHE A 156 -6.51 8.88 14.87
CA PHE A 156 -6.57 10.28 14.42
C PHE A 156 -7.06 11.24 15.50
N THR A 157 -7.92 10.75 16.40
CA THR A 157 -8.37 11.55 17.54
C THR A 157 -7.37 11.53 18.70
N ALA A 158 -6.40 10.61 18.69
CA ALA A 158 -5.49 10.33 19.80
C ALA A 158 -6.22 10.13 21.14
N GLY A 159 -7.39 9.47 21.08
CA GLY A 159 -8.28 9.25 22.23
C GLY A 159 -9.09 10.47 22.69
N ARG A 160 -8.98 11.62 22.02
CA ARG A 160 -9.77 12.82 22.34
C ARG A 160 -11.20 12.69 21.79
N PRO A 161 -12.21 13.30 22.43
CA PRO A 161 -13.55 13.36 21.87
C PRO A 161 -13.54 14.01 20.47
N TRP A 162 -14.26 13.43 19.51
CA TRP A 162 -14.31 13.97 18.13
C TRP A 162 -14.59 15.47 18.08
N ARG A 163 -15.51 15.96 18.92
CA ARG A 163 -15.89 17.38 18.98
C ARG A 163 -14.73 18.33 19.27
N SER A 164 -13.68 17.89 19.98
CA SER A 164 -12.54 18.73 20.34
C SER A 164 -11.40 18.72 19.32
N CYS A 165 -11.35 17.71 18.44
CA CYS A 165 -10.29 17.56 17.43
C CYS A 165 -10.80 17.59 15.98
N ARG A 166 -12.12 17.69 15.77
CA ARG A 166 -12.78 17.66 14.46
C ARG A 166 -12.17 18.59 13.44
N GLU A 167 -11.98 19.87 13.79
CA GLU A 167 -11.49 20.86 12.83
C GLU A 167 -10.06 20.55 12.38
N GLN A 168 -9.20 20.16 13.32
CA GLN A 168 -7.81 19.75 13.05
C GLN A 168 -7.75 18.52 12.13
N VAL A 169 -8.50 17.48 12.46
CA VAL A 169 -8.51 16.22 11.69
C VAL A 169 -9.13 16.41 10.30
N LEU A 170 -10.21 17.20 10.18
CA LEU A 170 -10.78 17.52 8.87
C LEU A 170 -9.89 18.41 8.03
N ALA A 171 -9.12 19.33 8.63
CA ALA A 171 -8.17 20.16 7.89
C ALA A 171 -7.00 19.33 7.33
N ALA A 172 -6.57 18.30 8.05
CA ALA A 172 -5.51 17.39 7.61
C ALA A 172 -5.95 16.41 6.50
N TYR A 173 -7.25 16.14 6.36
CA TYR A 173 -7.77 15.20 5.36
C TYR A 173 -7.85 15.84 3.96
N PRO A 174 -7.10 15.33 2.96
CA PRO A 174 -6.88 16.03 1.68
C PRO A 174 -8.06 15.96 0.70
N ALA A 175 -9.08 15.13 0.96
CA ALA A 175 -10.18 15.00 0.01
C ALA A 175 -11.04 16.28 -0.04
N GLU A 176 -11.27 16.80 -1.25
CA GLU A 176 -12.09 17.98 -1.49
C GLU A 176 -13.59 17.67 -1.63
N LYS A 177 -13.92 16.46 -2.10
CA LYS A 177 -15.32 16.05 -2.34
C LYS A 177 -16.09 16.03 -1.03
N ARG A 178 -17.14 16.85 -0.95
CA ARG A 178 -18.00 16.98 0.24
C ARG A 178 -18.47 15.62 0.78
N GLN A 179 -18.97 14.75 -0.10
CA GLN A 179 -19.46 13.41 0.30
C GLN A 179 -18.36 12.57 0.97
N ARG A 180 -17.13 12.58 0.46
CA ARG A 180 -16.00 11.86 1.08
C ARG A 180 -15.67 12.41 2.46
N ARG A 181 -15.64 13.74 2.60
CA ARG A 181 -15.40 14.41 3.89
C ARG A 181 -16.50 14.14 4.91
N GLU A 182 -17.76 14.05 4.48
CA GLU A 182 -18.89 13.69 5.34
C GLU A 182 -18.82 12.23 5.79
N CYS A 183 -18.50 11.30 4.88
CA CYS A 183 -18.26 9.89 5.22
C CYS A 183 -17.11 9.75 6.23
N PHE A 184 -15.96 10.38 5.94
CA PHE A 184 -14.81 10.40 6.84
C PHE A 184 -15.17 10.95 8.22
N ALA A 185 -15.89 12.08 8.29
CA ALA A 185 -16.34 12.65 9.56
C ALA A 185 -17.27 11.72 10.34
N ALA A 186 -18.15 10.97 9.66
CA ALA A 186 -19.02 9.99 10.29
C ALA A 186 -18.23 8.81 10.87
N VAL A 187 -17.19 8.34 10.17
CA VAL A 187 -16.29 7.29 10.66
C VAL A 187 -15.50 7.78 11.88
N MET A 188 -14.92 8.98 11.82
CA MET A 188 -14.19 9.57 12.95
C MET A 188 -15.09 9.80 14.18
N ALA A 189 -16.39 10.04 13.95
CA ALA A 189 -17.38 10.17 15.01
C ALA A 189 -17.91 8.83 15.55
N GLY A 190 -17.49 7.69 14.99
CA GLY A 190 -18.00 6.35 15.34
C GLY A 190 -19.47 6.13 14.97
N GLN A 191 -20.01 6.91 14.01
CA GLN A 191 -21.40 6.81 13.57
C GLN A 191 -21.59 5.79 12.45
N ARG A 192 -20.49 5.37 11.83
CA ARG A 192 -20.42 4.51 10.66
C ARG A 192 -19.03 3.89 10.60
N ASP A 193 -18.92 2.75 9.94
CA ASP A 193 -17.64 2.17 9.50
C ASP A 193 -17.47 2.29 7.98
N TYR A 194 -16.22 2.26 7.52
CA TYR A 194 -15.92 1.99 6.12
C TYR A 194 -16.16 0.52 5.79
N SER A 195 -16.64 0.23 4.58
CA SER A 195 -16.48 -1.12 4.02
C SER A 195 -15.02 -1.38 3.64
N ALA A 196 -14.65 -2.64 3.35
CA ALA A 196 -13.28 -2.95 2.94
C ALA A 196 -12.87 -2.20 1.65
N GLU A 197 -13.77 -2.10 0.68
CA GLU A 197 -13.54 -1.40 -0.59
C GLU A 197 -13.35 0.10 -0.36
N GLU A 198 -14.17 0.73 0.48
CA GLU A 198 -14.03 2.14 0.80
C GLU A 198 -12.70 2.42 1.51
N LEU A 199 -12.32 1.58 2.48
CA LEU A 199 -11.10 1.77 3.23
C LEU A 199 -9.83 1.57 2.36
N ASP A 200 -9.82 0.59 1.46
CA ASP A 200 -8.71 0.41 0.49
C ASP A 200 -8.58 1.61 -0.46
N GLY A 201 -9.70 2.20 -0.88
CA GLY A 201 -9.73 3.40 -1.70
C GLY A 201 -9.26 4.65 -0.97
N GLU A 202 -9.45 4.71 0.35
CA GLU A 202 -9.10 5.85 1.20
C GLU A 202 -7.67 5.77 1.77
N LEU A 203 -7.05 4.58 1.78
CA LEU A 203 -5.80 4.28 2.50
C LEU A 203 -4.68 5.32 2.26
N LEU A 204 -4.48 5.75 1.01
CA LEU A 204 -3.44 6.73 0.66
C LEU A 204 -3.72 8.12 1.25
N ASP A 205 -4.96 8.59 1.17
CA ASP A 205 -5.36 9.89 1.69
C ASP A 205 -5.40 9.87 3.24
N LEU A 206 -5.79 8.74 3.85
CA LEU A 206 -5.69 8.52 5.29
C LEU A 206 -4.24 8.54 5.77
N ARG A 207 -3.32 7.88 5.05
CA ARG A 207 -1.88 7.93 5.37
C ARG A 207 -1.34 9.36 5.32
N ARG A 208 -1.72 10.15 4.31
CA ARG A 208 -1.38 11.59 4.23
C ARG A 208 -1.98 12.39 5.38
N THR A 209 -3.20 12.05 5.79
CA THR A 209 -3.86 12.68 6.95
C THR A 209 -3.08 12.42 8.23
N LEU A 210 -2.61 11.18 8.44
CA LEU A 210 -1.77 10.85 9.59
C LEU A 210 -0.47 11.66 9.59
N ALA A 211 0.22 11.75 8.44
CA ALA A 211 1.44 12.54 8.31
C ALA A 211 1.19 14.04 8.61
N ALA A 212 0.08 14.59 8.11
CA ALA A 212 -0.30 15.98 8.36
C ALA A 212 -0.69 16.25 9.83
N LEU A 213 -1.21 15.24 10.54
CA LEU A 213 -1.52 15.32 11.98
C LEU A 213 -0.28 15.20 12.88
N GLY A 214 0.82 14.61 12.37
CA GLY A 214 2.09 14.42 13.09
C GLY A 214 3.24 15.33 12.68
N ALA A 215 3.09 16.13 11.63
CA ALA A 215 4.01 17.18 11.17
C ALA A 215 5.53 16.85 11.22
N ALA A 216 5.97 16.14 10.16
CA ALA A 216 7.32 15.72 9.72
C ALA A 216 7.72 14.31 10.21
N ASP A 217 7.80 13.24 9.42
CA ASP A 217 8.16 13.07 8.00
C ASP A 217 6.97 12.68 7.09
N GLU A 218 6.72 13.45 6.02
CA GLU A 218 5.94 12.99 4.87
C GLU A 218 6.72 11.87 4.16
N GLY A 219 6.62 10.64 4.68
CA GLY A 219 7.36 9.48 4.15
C GLY A 219 7.66 8.39 5.16
N ALA A 220 7.47 8.61 6.46
CA ALA A 220 7.90 7.66 7.49
C ALA A 220 7.20 6.29 7.43
N LEU A 221 5.94 6.26 6.95
CA LEU A 221 5.18 5.02 6.80
C LEU A 221 4.76 4.81 5.34
N SER A 222 5.13 3.66 4.79
CA SER A 222 4.57 3.13 3.54
C SER A 222 3.11 2.68 3.74
N GLY A 223 2.41 2.36 2.64
CA GLY A 223 1.01 1.92 2.68
C GLY A 223 0.81 0.65 3.54
N ASP A 224 1.70 -0.33 3.42
CA ASP A 224 1.71 -1.54 4.26
C ASP A 224 1.95 -1.25 5.73
N GLN A 225 2.96 -0.43 6.03
CA GLN A 225 3.28 -0.10 7.42
C GLN A 225 2.11 0.62 8.09
N PHE A 226 1.41 1.50 7.35
CA PHE A 226 0.20 2.14 7.85
C PHE A 226 -0.95 1.15 8.07
N LEU A 227 -1.18 0.21 7.14
CA LEU A 227 -2.23 -0.80 7.30
C LEU A 227 -1.93 -1.76 8.47
N GLU A 228 -0.68 -2.20 8.63
CA GLU A 228 -0.27 -3.03 9.76
C GLU A 228 -0.39 -2.30 11.10
N LEU A 229 -0.06 -1.01 11.14
CA LEU A 229 -0.32 -0.17 12.33
C LEU A 229 -1.81 -0.16 12.70
N LEU A 230 -2.71 -0.02 11.71
CA LEU A 230 -4.15 -0.07 11.96
C LEU A 230 -4.60 -1.44 12.46
N ARG A 231 -4.08 -2.53 11.88
CA ARG A 231 -4.36 -3.90 12.32
C ARG A 231 -3.90 -4.15 13.74
N GLU A 232 -2.70 -3.70 14.10
CA GLU A 232 -2.18 -3.79 15.46
C GLU A 232 -3.06 -3.02 16.45
N LYS A 233 -3.43 -1.77 16.13
CA LYS A 233 -4.35 -0.98 16.97
C LYS A 233 -5.72 -1.61 17.10
N ALA A 234 -6.26 -2.19 16.03
CA ALA A 234 -7.54 -2.91 16.08
C ALA A 234 -7.47 -4.11 17.04
N ARG A 235 -6.37 -4.87 17.03
CA ARG A 235 -6.14 -5.98 17.98
C ARG A 235 -6.08 -5.48 19.43
N LEU A 236 -5.39 -4.36 19.68
CA LEU A 236 -5.29 -3.76 21.01
C LEU A 236 -6.66 -3.29 21.54
N LEU A 237 -7.48 -2.67 20.68
CA LEU A 237 -8.84 -2.24 21.04
C LEU A 237 -9.79 -3.43 21.29
N ALA A 238 -9.56 -4.56 20.62
CA ALA A 238 -10.36 -5.77 20.75
C ALA A 238 -10.03 -6.62 22.00
N GLN A 239 -8.98 -6.29 22.77
CA GLN A 239 -8.61 -6.98 24.01
C GLN A 239 -8.99 -6.16 25.26
N PRO A 240 -10.26 -6.18 25.70
CA PRO A 240 -10.66 -5.53 26.94
C PRO A 240 -10.29 -6.45 28.12
N GLY A 241 -9.08 -6.30 28.68
CA GLY A 241 -8.63 -7.22 29.74
C GLY A 241 -7.39 -6.87 30.55
N GLU A 242 -6.51 -5.98 30.10
CA GLU A 242 -5.40 -5.46 30.94
C GLU A 242 -5.58 -3.95 31.12
N GLY A 243 -6.33 -3.60 32.17
CA GLY A 243 -6.79 -2.25 32.52
C GLY A 243 -5.71 -1.27 33.00
N ALA A 244 -4.65 -1.10 32.21
CA ALA A 244 -3.67 -0.02 32.36
C ALA A 244 -3.22 0.60 31.01
N GLY A 245 -3.51 -0.03 29.86
CA GLY A 245 -2.88 0.33 28.59
C GLY A 245 -3.55 1.42 27.73
N SER A 246 -4.84 1.75 27.94
CA SER A 246 -5.51 2.73 27.06
C SER A 246 -5.05 4.17 27.30
N GLU A 247 -4.76 4.53 28.56
CA GLU A 247 -4.19 5.83 28.89
C GLU A 247 -2.69 5.86 28.59
N ASP A 248 -1.97 4.78 28.87
CA ASP A 248 -0.53 4.64 28.57
C ASP A 248 -0.23 4.64 27.06
N LEU A 249 -1.11 4.08 26.21
CA LEU A 249 -0.93 4.09 24.76
C LEU A 249 -1.24 5.47 24.16
N ALA A 250 -2.26 6.16 24.67
CA ALA A 250 -2.52 7.54 24.28
C ALA A 250 -1.38 8.46 24.75
N GLU A 251 -0.80 8.21 25.93
CA GLU A 251 0.39 8.89 26.45
C GLU A 251 1.66 8.55 25.63
N ALA A 252 1.82 7.31 25.18
CA ALA A 252 2.92 6.87 24.33
C ALA A 252 2.87 7.50 22.95
N ILE A 253 1.68 7.53 22.32
CA ILE A 253 1.44 8.24 21.06
C ILE A 253 1.65 9.75 21.25
N ARG A 254 1.21 10.34 22.37
CA ARG A 254 1.50 11.74 22.72
C ARG A 254 3.00 12.00 22.88
N ARG A 255 3.76 11.06 23.45
CA ARG A 255 5.22 11.16 23.63
C ARG A 255 5.96 11.03 22.30
N GLU A 256 5.59 10.10 21.42
CA GLU A 256 6.20 9.97 20.09
C GLU A 256 5.90 11.19 19.21
N LEU A 257 4.65 11.67 19.21
CA LEU A 257 4.26 12.85 18.42
C LEU A 257 4.75 14.18 19.03
N GLY A 258 4.96 14.23 20.35
CA GLY A 258 5.41 15.44 21.05
C GLY A 258 6.94 15.59 21.15
N ALA A 259 7.70 14.48 21.09
CA ALA A 259 9.16 14.51 21.22
C ALA A 259 9.90 14.96 19.95
N GLN A 260 9.21 15.07 18.80
CA GLN A 260 9.80 15.55 17.54
C GLN A 260 9.64 17.07 17.31
N VAL A 261 9.03 17.80 18.26
CA VAL A 261 8.88 19.27 18.22
C VAL A 261 9.73 19.95 19.31
N GLY A 262 10.93 19.42 19.55
CA GLY A 262 11.93 20.00 20.46
C GLY A 262 13.24 20.30 19.75
#